data_AF-A0A7R8VYN1-F1
#
_entry.id   AF-A0A7R8VYN1-F1
#
_cell.length_a   1.000
_cell.length_b   1.000
_cell.length_c   1.000
_cell.angle_alpha   90.00
_cell.angle_beta   90.00
_cell.angle_gamma   90.00
#
_symmetry.space_group_name_H-M   'P 1'
#
loop_
_entity.id
_entity.type
_entity.pdbx_description
1 polymer ?
#
loop_
_entity_poly.entity_id
_entity_poly.type
_entity_poly.pdbx_seq_one_letter_code
_entity_poly.pdbx_strand_id
1 'polypeptide(L)'
;GSKIIESSVSERKCVCSRFDSDSKSLDIGFTIDKVTVLAKYDISGKVLVLPITGTGDLNITLDELSGVYKVKLDVKKNEKDGKDYAQINNSDFKFNTKRAYFQLDNLFNGDKALG
;
A
#
# COMPACT_ATOMS: atom_id res chain seq x y z
N GLY A 1 13.13 9.50 -5.41
CA GLY A 1 12.76 8.24 -4.72
C GLY A 1 12.00 8.58 -3.46
N SER A 2 10.72 8.22 -3.37
CA SER A 2 9.81 8.70 -2.32
C SER A 2 10.09 8.05 -0.97
N LYS A 3 10.07 8.85 0.10
CA LYS A 3 10.32 8.40 1.49
C LYS A 3 9.06 8.62 2.33
N ILE A 4 8.51 7.54 2.87
CA ILE A 4 7.43 7.62 3.85
C ILE A 4 8.00 8.27 5.12
N ILE A 5 7.34 9.31 5.61
CA ILE A 5 7.73 9.98 6.86
C ILE A 5 6.91 9.40 8.00
N GLU A 6 5.60 9.30 7.80
CA GLU A 6 4.65 8.85 8.81
C GLU A 6 3.46 8.17 8.15
N SER A 7 3.01 7.07 8.73
CA SER A 7 1.77 6.42 8.35
C SER A 7 0.95 6.18 9.59
N SER A 8 -0.28 6.69 9.61
CA SER A 8 -1.26 6.43 10.66
C SER A 8 -2.39 5.59 10.10
N VAL A 9 -2.85 4.65 10.92
CA VAL A 9 -3.98 3.78 10.59
C VAL A 9 -4.90 3.74 11.79
N SER A 10 -6.18 4.05 11.58
CA SER A 10 -7.20 3.98 12.63
C SER A 10 -7.60 2.54 12.92
N GLU A 11 -8.76 2.34 13.56
CA GLU A 11 -9.32 1.03 13.83
C GLU A 11 -9.28 0.09 12.61
N ARG A 12 -8.76 -1.11 12.85
CA ARG A 12 -8.61 -2.18 11.88
C ARG A 12 -9.45 -3.35 12.33
N LYS A 13 -10.31 -3.84 11.45
CA LYS A 13 -11.05 -5.08 11.69
C LYS A 13 -10.62 -6.12 10.67
N CYS A 14 -10.14 -7.26 11.16
CA CYS A 14 -10.02 -8.45 10.33
C CYS A 14 -11.42 -9.04 10.16
N VAL A 15 -11.84 -9.25 8.91
CA VAL A 15 -13.19 -9.76 8.58
C VAL A 15 -13.15 -11.26 8.33
N CYS A 16 -12.14 -11.75 7.62
CA CYS A 16 -11.98 -13.17 7.37
C CYS A 16 -10.52 -13.53 7.12
N SER A 17 -10.12 -14.71 7.58
CA SER A 17 -8.83 -15.31 7.25
C SER A 17 -9.09 -16.72 6.72
N ARG A 18 -8.65 -17.00 5.49
CA ARG A 18 -8.77 -18.33 4.90
C ARG A 18 -7.38 -18.83 4.56
N PHE A 19 -7.02 -19.97 5.13
CA PHE A 19 -5.80 -20.69 4.79
C PHE A 19 -6.15 -21.91 3.94
N ASP A 20 -5.44 -22.08 2.84
CA ASP A 20 -5.54 -23.22 1.95
C ASP A 20 -4.18 -23.93 1.93
N SER A 21 -4.14 -25.11 2.55
CA SER A 21 -2.90 -25.86 2.76
C SER A 21 -2.36 -26.48 1.47
N ASP A 22 -3.23 -26.80 0.51
CA ASP A 22 -2.83 -27.45 -0.75
C ASP A 22 -2.12 -26.46 -1.66
N SER A 23 -2.69 -25.25 -1.77
CA SER A 23 -2.10 -24.14 -2.54
C SER A 23 -1.11 -23.29 -1.73
N LYS A 24 -0.93 -23.59 -0.43
CA LYS A 24 -0.18 -22.79 0.55
C LYS A 24 -0.54 -21.31 0.50
N SER A 25 -1.82 -21.00 0.29
CA SER A 25 -2.30 -19.63 0.18
C SER A 25 -3.01 -19.19 1.45
N LEU A 26 -2.80 -17.94 1.83
CA LEU A 26 -3.45 -17.27 2.94
C LEU A 26 -4.14 -16.01 2.40
N ASP A 27 -5.46 -15.99 2.51
CA ASP A 27 -6.30 -14.86 2.16
C ASP A 27 -6.74 -14.15 3.45
N ILE A 28 -6.48 -12.86 3.54
CA ILE A 28 -6.83 -12.02 4.69
C ILE A 28 -7.74 -10.90 4.21
N GLY A 29 -9.02 -10.99 4.55
CA GLY A 29 -10.00 -9.92 4.37
C GLY A 29 -9.99 -8.96 5.55
N PHE A 30 -9.94 -7.67 5.28
CA PHE A 30 -9.84 -6.63 6.29
C PHE A 30 -10.65 -5.39 5.92
N THR A 31 -11.06 -4.63 6.94
CA THR A 31 -11.63 -3.29 6.82
C THR A 31 -10.88 -2.34 7.73
N ILE A 32 -10.73 -1.09 7.28
CA ILE A 32 -10.05 -0.02 7.99
C ILE A 32 -10.87 1.25 7.79
N ASP A 33 -11.26 1.89 8.89
CA ASP A 33 -12.12 3.06 8.80
C ASP A 33 -11.39 4.25 8.17
N LYS A 34 -10.10 4.42 8.49
CA LYS A 34 -9.27 5.50 7.96
C LYS A 34 -7.78 5.13 7.91
N VAL A 35 -7.15 5.45 6.79
CA VAL A 35 -5.70 5.38 6.60
C VAL A 35 -5.20 6.75 6.18
N THR A 36 -4.19 7.29 6.86
CA THR A 36 -3.53 8.54 6.47
C THR A 36 -2.03 8.30 6.31
N VAL A 37 -1.48 8.68 5.16
CA VAL A 37 -0.07 8.55 4.82
C VAL A 37 0.51 9.94 4.58
N LEU A 38 1.53 10.29 5.36
CA LEU A 38 2.33 11.49 5.20
C LEU A 38 3.73 11.09 4.70
N ALA A 39 4.14 11.62 3.56
CA ALA A 39 5.40 11.25 2.92
C ALA A 39 6.05 12.42 2.21
N LYS A 40 7.34 12.33 1.92
CA LYS A 40 7.96 13.16 0.88
C LYS A 40 7.89 12.43 -0.43
N TYR A 41 7.35 13.10 -1.45
CA TYR A 41 7.29 12.56 -2.79
C TYR A 41 8.29 13.26 -3.70
N ASP A 42 8.78 12.49 -4.65
CA ASP A 42 9.62 12.93 -5.75
C ASP A 42 9.12 12.18 -6.98
N ILE A 43 8.24 12.85 -7.73
CA ILE A 43 7.56 12.28 -8.88
C ILE A 43 8.05 13.02 -10.12
N SER A 44 8.49 12.23 -11.10
CA SER A 44 8.74 12.67 -12.46
C SER A 44 8.07 11.69 -13.38
N GLY A 45 6.88 12.06 -13.88
CA GLY A 45 6.06 11.19 -14.71
C GLY A 45 5.21 11.96 -15.72
N LYS A 46 4.35 11.24 -16.41
CA LYS A 46 3.44 11.80 -17.41
C LYS A 46 2.07 11.15 -17.26
N VAL A 47 1.03 11.95 -17.07
CA VAL A 47 -0.37 11.49 -17.12
C VAL A 47 -0.91 11.82 -18.50
N LEU A 48 -1.13 10.79 -19.32
CA LEU A 48 -1.52 10.88 -20.73
C LEU A 48 -0.53 11.70 -21.57
N VAL A 49 -0.67 13.02 -21.60
CA VAL A 49 0.19 13.98 -22.30
C VAL A 49 0.88 14.98 -21.38
N LEU A 50 0.41 15.13 -20.13
CA LEU A 50 0.86 16.17 -19.22
C LEU A 50 2.03 15.68 -18.35
N PRO A 51 3.20 16.33 -18.37
CA PRO A 51 4.28 16.03 -17.43
C PRO A 51 3.83 16.42 -16.02
N ILE A 52 3.75 15.43 -15.14
CA ILE A 52 3.54 15.64 -13.70
C ILE A 52 4.89 15.50 -13.02
N THR A 53 5.54 16.64 -12.79
CA THR A 53 6.81 16.70 -12.05
C THR A 53 6.58 17.48 -10.77
N GLY A 54 7.08 16.99 -9.66
CA GLY A 54 6.96 17.68 -8.38
C GLY A 54 7.78 17.00 -7.29
N THR A 55 8.29 17.82 -6.39
CA THR A 55 8.96 17.39 -5.17
C THR A 55 8.38 18.16 -4.00
N GLY A 56 7.86 17.45 -3.01
CA GLY A 56 7.14 18.09 -1.91
C GLY A 56 6.59 17.11 -0.90
N ASP A 57 5.74 17.63 -0.03
CA ASP A 57 5.02 16.84 0.96
C ASP A 57 3.74 16.26 0.33
N LEU A 58 3.44 15.02 0.72
CA LEU A 58 2.33 14.23 0.25
C LEU A 58 1.48 13.86 1.47
N ASN A 59 0.18 14.13 1.39
CA ASN A 59 -0.82 13.64 2.33
C ASN A 59 -1.89 12.86 1.55
N ILE A 60 -1.97 11.56 1.81
CA ILE A 60 -3.02 10.69 1.28
C ILE A 60 -3.90 10.25 2.43
N THR A 61 -5.21 10.42 2.29
CA THR A 61 -6.19 9.89 3.25
C THR A 61 -7.21 9.02 2.52
N LEU A 62 -7.39 7.79 2.99
CA LEU A 62 -8.36 6.83 2.49
C LEU A 62 -9.39 6.56 3.59
N ASP A 63 -10.67 6.76 3.31
CA ASP A 63 -11.77 6.51 4.25
C ASP A 63 -12.61 5.30 3.83
N GLU A 64 -12.98 4.48 4.81
CA GLU A 64 -13.76 3.24 4.67
C GLU A 64 -13.11 2.29 3.66
N LEU A 65 -11.88 1.89 3.95
CA LEU A 65 -11.11 0.97 3.14
C LEU A 65 -11.49 -0.47 3.47
N SER A 66 -11.72 -1.28 2.44
CA SER A 66 -11.94 -2.72 2.55
C SER A 66 -11.09 -3.44 1.53
N GLY A 67 -10.57 -4.62 1.86
CA GLY A 67 -9.73 -5.34 0.93
C GLY A 67 -9.49 -6.77 1.31
N VAL A 68 -8.83 -7.46 0.39
CA VAL A 68 -8.32 -8.82 0.56
C VAL A 68 -6.84 -8.80 0.19
N TYR A 69 -6.03 -9.22 1.14
CA TYR A 69 -4.62 -9.50 0.93
C TYR A 69 -4.43 -11.01 0.78
N LYS A 70 -3.98 -11.43 -0.40
CA LYS A 70 -3.70 -12.83 -0.70
C LYS A 70 -2.19 -13.03 -0.70
N VAL A 71 -1.69 -13.96 0.08
CA VAL A 71 -0.26 -14.31 0.07
C VAL A 71 -0.08 -15.79 -0.23
N LYS A 72 0.92 -16.11 -1.05
CA LYS A 72 1.42 -17.47 -1.25
C LYS A 72 2.68 -17.65 -0.43
N LEU A 73 2.65 -18.64 0.45
CA LEU A 73 3.75 -18.95 1.34
C LEU A 73 4.50 -20.18 0.80
N ASP A 74 5.82 -20.13 0.86
CA ASP A 74 6.65 -21.32 0.74
C ASP A 74 7.49 -21.50 1.99
N VAL A 75 7.72 -22.76 2.33
CA VAL A 75 8.58 -23.12 3.46
C VAL A 75 9.98 -23.33 2.92
N LYS A 76 10.91 -22.46 3.32
CA LYS A 76 12.33 -22.68 3.09
C LYS A 76 12.95 -23.29 4.33
N LYS A 77 13.56 -24.46 4.14
CA LYS A 77 14.51 -25.02 5.08
C LYS A 77 15.76 -24.18 5.06
N ASN A 78 16.13 -23.62 6.20
CA ASN A 78 17.43 -23.01 6.34
C ASN A 78 18.42 -24.14 6.68
N GLU A 79 19.28 -24.46 5.71
CA GLU A 79 20.23 -25.58 5.81
C GLU A 79 21.28 -25.38 6.94
N LYS A 80 21.41 -24.16 7.47
CA LYS A 80 22.39 -23.82 8.52
C LYS A 80 21.91 -24.07 9.94
N ASP A 81 20.62 -23.89 10.22
CA ASP A 81 20.04 -23.99 11.58
C ASP A 81 18.98 -25.10 11.70
N GLY A 82 18.64 -25.75 10.58
CA GLY A 82 17.65 -26.83 10.53
C GLY A 82 16.21 -26.36 10.76
N LYS A 83 15.94 -25.04 10.75
CA LYS A 83 14.61 -24.48 10.99
C LYS A 83 13.89 -24.17 9.68
N ASP A 84 12.59 -24.41 9.70
CA ASP A 84 11.67 -24.07 8.62
C ASP A 84 11.23 -22.61 8.77
N TYR A 85 11.40 -21.81 7.71
CA TYR A 85 10.93 -20.43 7.64
C TYR A 85 9.87 -20.28 6.55
N ALA A 86 8.75 -19.63 6.89
CA ALA A 86 7.76 -19.23 5.90
C ALA A 86 8.28 -18.00 5.14
N GLN A 87 8.43 -18.13 3.83
CA GLN A 87 8.74 -17.05 2.90
C GLN A 87 7.50 -16.70 2.09
N ILE A 88 7.18 -15.40 2.01
CA ILE A 88 6.16 -14.91 1.08
C ILE A 88 6.78 -14.92 -0.32
N ASN A 89 6.26 -15.78 -1.20
CA ASN A 89 6.74 -15.90 -2.58
C ASN A 89 5.97 -15.00 -3.53
N ASN A 90 4.67 -14.81 -3.29
CA ASN A 90 3.85 -13.91 -4.06
C ASN A 90 2.77 -13.30 -3.16
N SER A 91 2.37 -12.07 -3.45
CA SER A 91 1.28 -11.42 -2.76
C SER A 91 0.46 -10.57 -3.73
N ASP A 92 -0.85 -10.67 -3.64
CA ASP A 92 -1.82 -9.84 -4.36
C ASP A 92 -2.64 -9.04 -3.35
N PHE A 93 -2.69 -7.73 -3.52
CA PHE A 93 -3.42 -6.84 -2.64
C PHE A 93 -4.51 -6.13 -3.44
N LYS A 94 -5.77 -6.45 -3.13
CA LYS A 94 -6.93 -5.82 -3.72
C LYS A 94 -7.70 -5.09 -2.65
N PHE A 95 -7.93 -3.81 -2.87
CA PHE A 95 -8.71 -2.98 -1.96
C PHE A 95 -9.67 -2.10 -2.72
N ASN A 96 -10.70 -1.68 -2.02
CA ASN A 96 -11.63 -0.65 -2.41
C ASN A 96 -11.71 0.37 -1.27
N THR A 97 -11.96 1.62 -1.61
CA THR A 97 -12.13 2.71 -0.65
C THR A 97 -13.33 3.52 -1.06
N LYS A 98 -14.10 4.03 -0.09
CA LYS A 98 -15.25 4.87 -0.40
C LYS A 98 -14.81 6.27 -0.81
N ARG A 99 -13.76 6.79 -0.16
CA ARG A 99 -13.19 8.09 -0.45
C ARG A 99 -11.67 8.02 -0.43
N ALA A 100 -11.07 8.82 -1.29
CA ALA A 100 -9.63 9.00 -1.35
C ALA A 100 -9.34 10.49 -1.54
N TYR A 101 -8.55 11.05 -0.64
CA TYR A 101 -8.07 12.42 -0.67
C TYR A 101 -6.57 12.39 -0.95
N PHE A 102 -6.14 13.17 -1.93
CA PHE A 102 -4.75 13.29 -2.33
C PHE A 102 -4.37 14.77 -2.29
N GLN A 103 -3.38 15.08 -1.46
CA GLN A 103 -2.73 16.39 -1.44
C GLN A 103 -1.26 16.20 -1.78
N LEU A 104 -0.83 16.83 -2.86
CA LEU A 104 0.52 16.83 -3.40
C LEU A 104 0.99 18.28 -3.45
N ASP A 105 1.82 18.69 -2.50
CA ASP A 105 2.31 20.06 -2.48
C ASP A 105 3.42 20.23 -3.53
N ASN A 106 3.48 21.39 -4.19
CA ASN A 106 4.51 21.71 -5.19
C ASN A 106 4.50 20.79 -6.44
N LEU A 107 3.31 20.30 -6.83
CA LEU A 107 3.12 19.66 -8.13
C LEU A 107 3.33 20.70 -9.25
N PHE A 108 3.81 20.26 -10.41
CA PHE A 108 4.18 21.14 -11.54
C PHE A 108 5.24 22.20 -11.19
N ASN A 109 6.11 21.90 -10.22
CA ASN A 109 7.08 22.87 -9.67
C ASN A 109 6.42 24.16 -9.15
N GLY A 110 5.17 24.07 -8.67
CA GLY A 110 4.45 25.19 -8.07
C GLY A 110 3.74 26.11 -9.08
N ASP A 111 3.58 25.67 -10.34
CA ASP A 111 2.76 26.39 -11.31
C ASP A 111 1.28 26.37 -10.90
N LYS A 112 0.81 27.51 -10.38
CA LYS A 112 -0.57 27.71 -9.88
C LYS A 112 -1.66 27.56 -10.95
N ALA A 113 -1.30 27.67 -12.23
CA ALA A 113 -2.26 27.41 -13.31
C ALA A 113 -2.54 25.91 -13.49
N LEU A 114 -1.64 25.05 -12.97
CA LEU A 114 -1.68 23.60 -13.12
C LEU A 114 -1.86 22.87 -11.78
N GLY A 115 -1.63 23.52 -10.63
CA GLY A 115 -1.73 22.94 -9.28
C GLY A 115 -2.18 23.92 -8.20
#